data_AF-A0A7K1A0R4-F1
#
_entry.id   AF-A0A7K1A0R4-F1
#
_cell.length_a   1.000
_cell.length_b   1.000
_cell.length_c   1.000
_cell.angle_alpha   90.00
_cell.angle_beta   90.00
_cell.angle_gamma   90.00
#
_symmetry.space_group_name_H-M   'P 1'
#
loop_
_entity.id
_entity.type
_entity.pdbx_description
1 polymer ?
#
loop_
_entity_poly.entity_id
_entity_poly.type
_entity_poly.pdbx_seq_one_letter_code
_entity_poly.pdbx_strand_id
1 'polypeptide(L)'
;QLRWFDHYVKGRPDPGLDRDIAPLTYYEQGSGRWRTSQRWIGDQLSATSYALSGSATTAASPGVLTTGRSEPGTADVLPIPAAGLCTRSASQWTAGVLGTVPVPNPCLQDNQLNDNTGVVFETEPMTRAVSLQGPLNARLYVSSLGGDGMLSVAVEDVAPDGTVSRLSGGWQVISFRELDRSRSRYLDGQLIQPFHPFTEASKTPLPMGTTEPVDVEIFPTAARIAKGHRLRLAVQAFDVPHLLPTLPDLIGSLTLMTIHTGGDTPSVLTVPTLR
;
A
#
# COMPACT_ATOMS: atom_id res chain seq x y z
N GLN A 1 -24.07 3.17 -18.19
CA GLN A 1 -24.40 1.74 -18.40
C GLN A 1 -25.39 1.52 -19.53
N LEU A 2 -26.60 2.10 -19.50
CA LEU A 2 -27.60 1.89 -20.57
C LEU A 2 -27.09 2.27 -21.98
N ARG A 3 -26.45 3.44 -22.14
CA ARG A 3 -25.82 3.85 -23.42
C ARG A 3 -24.83 2.82 -23.96
N TRP A 4 -24.04 2.20 -23.08
CA TRP A 4 -23.07 1.17 -23.46
C TRP A 4 -23.76 -0.10 -23.97
N PHE A 5 -24.78 -0.61 -23.27
CA PHE A 5 -25.55 -1.78 -23.73
C PHE A 5 -26.32 -1.51 -25.02
N ASP A 6 -26.93 -0.33 -25.10
CA ASP A 6 -27.64 0.08 -26.32
C ASP A 6 -26.69 0.10 -27.53
N HIS A 7 -25.46 0.60 -27.35
CA HIS A 7 -24.45 0.61 -28.40
C HIS A 7 -23.88 -0.77 -28.74
N TYR A 8 -23.24 -1.45 -27.79
CA TYR A 8 -22.47 -2.67 -28.06
C TYR A 8 -23.29 -3.96 -28.07
N VAL A 9 -24.47 -3.99 -27.45
CA VAL A 9 -25.31 -5.19 -27.38
C VAL A 9 -26.52 -5.09 -28.29
N LYS A 10 -27.18 -3.92 -28.34
CA LYS A 10 -28.37 -3.72 -29.20
C LYS A 10 -28.06 -3.11 -30.56
N GLY A 11 -26.81 -2.74 -30.84
CA GLY A 11 -26.39 -2.17 -32.12
C GLY A 11 -26.95 -0.76 -32.40
N ARG A 12 -27.36 -0.02 -31.36
CA ARG A 12 -27.87 1.35 -31.52
C ARG A 12 -26.69 2.32 -31.74
N PRO A 13 -26.73 3.17 -32.77
CA PRO A 13 -25.67 4.14 -32.98
C PRO A 13 -25.65 5.17 -31.83
N ASP A 14 -24.48 5.37 -31.24
CA ASP A 14 -24.21 6.42 -30.25
C ASP A 14 -22.82 7.02 -30.56
N PRO A 15 -22.70 7.88 -31.59
CA PRO A 15 -21.41 8.44 -31.99
C PRO A 15 -20.78 9.35 -30.92
N GLY A 16 -21.53 9.71 -29.88
CA GLY A 16 -21.04 10.51 -28.75
C GLY A 16 -20.45 9.67 -27.62
N LEU A 17 -20.64 8.34 -27.59
CA LEU A 17 -20.32 7.51 -26.43
C LEU A 17 -18.85 7.66 -25.99
N ASP A 18 -17.91 7.48 -26.91
CA ASP A 18 -16.47 7.55 -26.64
C ASP A 18 -15.95 8.98 -26.42
N ARG A 19 -16.76 9.99 -26.76
CA ARG A 19 -16.43 11.40 -26.54
C ARG A 19 -16.96 11.90 -25.18
N ASP A 20 -18.19 11.51 -24.85
CA ASP A 20 -18.90 12.00 -23.67
C ASP A 20 -18.43 11.28 -22.38
N ILE A 21 -17.91 10.06 -22.51
CA ILE A 21 -17.44 9.24 -21.39
C ILE A 21 -15.96 8.94 -21.60
N ALA A 22 -15.12 9.44 -20.70
CA ALA A 22 -13.69 9.15 -20.75
C ALA A 22 -13.40 7.66 -20.51
N PRO A 23 -12.37 7.08 -21.17
CA PRO A 23 -11.99 5.67 -21.00
C PRO A 23 -11.74 5.28 -19.54
N LEU A 24 -11.18 6.19 -18.75
CA LEU A 24 -11.05 6.04 -17.31
C LEU A 24 -11.70 7.23 -16.61
N THR A 25 -12.67 6.94 -15.73
CA THR A 25 -13.27 7.90 -14.79
C THR A 25 -13.07 7.36 -13.38
N TYR A 26 -12.49 8.16 -12.49
CA TYR A 26 -12.12 7.72 -11.13
C TYR A 26 -12.38 8.82 -10.11
N TYR A 27 -12.65 8.43 -8.86
CA TYR A 27 -12.76 9.36 -7.74
C TYR A 27 -11.39 9.54 -7.11
N GLU A 28 -10.86 10.76 -7.11
CA GLU A 28 -9.56 11.08 -6.50
C GLU A 28 -9.76 11.31 -5.00
N GLN A 29 -9.36 10.32 -4.18
CA GLN A 29 -9.43 10.39 -2.72
C GLN A 29 -8.69 11.63 -2.19
N GLY A 30 -9.18 12.25 -1.11
CA GLY A 30 -8.63 13.50 -0.56
C GLY A 30 -8.98 14.77 -1.35
N SER A 31 -9.35 14.66 -2.63
CA SER A 31 -9.72 15.84 -3.44
C SER A 31 -11.21 16.20 -3.43
N GLY A 32 -12.08 15.23 -3.10
CA GLY A 32 -13.53 15.37 -3.22
C GLY A 32 -14.06 15.40 -4.65
N ARG A 33 -13.26 15.02 -5.65
CA ARG A 33 -13.57 15.22 -7.08
C ARG A 33 -13.43 13.95 -7.91
N TRP A 34 -14.34 13.80 -8.87
CA TRP A 34 -14.17 12.88 -9.99
C TRP A 34 -13.18 13.44 -11.00
N ARG A 35 -12.35 12.55 -11.54
CA ARG A 35 -11.32 12.83 -12.54
C ARG A 35 -11.46 11.87 -13.70
N THR A 36 -10.86 12.24 -14.82
CA THR A 36 -10.85 11.44 -16.04
C THR A 36 -9.44 11.31 -16.59
N SER A 37 -9.15 10.19 -17.23
CA SER A 37 -7.92 9.95 -17.97
C SER A 37 -8.20 9.12 -19.22
N GLN A 38 -7.30 9.21 -20.21
CA GLN A 38 -7.34 8.37 -21.40
C GLN A 38 -6.73 6.98 -21.15
N ARG A 39 -5.85 6.86 -20.16
CA ARG A 39 -5.15 5.61 -19.82
C ARG A 39 -5.04 5.45 -18.32
N TRP A 40 -5.02 4.20 -17.87
CA TRP A 40 -4.73 3.86 -16.47
C TRP A 40 -3.31 4.28 -16.10
N ILE A 41 -2.30 3.70 -16.75
CA ILE A 41 -0.90 4.10 -16.62
C ILE A 41 -0.55 4.82 -17.92
N GLY A 42 -0.45 6.15 -17.86
CA GLY A 42 -0.23 7.00 -19.02
C GLY A 42 0.98 7.92 -18.85
N ASP A 43 1.22 8.72 -19.88
CA ASP A 43 2.33 9.68 -19.98
C ASP A 43 2.23 10.86 -19.00
N GLN A 44 1.04 11.08 -18.43
CA GLN A 44 0.82 12.06 -17.37
C GLN A 44 1.48 11.67 -16.04
N LEU A 45 1.93 10.42 -15.90
CA LEU A 45 2.52 9.90 -14.67
C LEU A 45 4.05 9.92 -14.72
N SER A 46 4.66 10.01 -13.55
CA SER A 46 6.07 9.71 -13.31
C SER A 46 6.21 8.85 -12.06
N ALA A 47 7.21 7.96 -12.03
CA ALA A 47 7.52 7.22 -10.81
C ALA A 47 8.28 8.13 -9.83
N THR A 48 7.71 8.31 -8.63
CA THR A 48 8.36 9.00 -7.51
C THR A 48 8.69 7.98 -6.43
N SER A 49 9.96 7.91 -6.04
CA SER A 49 10.44 7.02 -4.99
C SER A 49 10.67 7.78 -3.69
N TYR A 50 10.10 7.27 -2.60
CA TYR A 50 10.31 7.73 -1.24
C TYR A 50 11.09 6.66 -0.48
N ALA A 51 12.38 6.91 -0.24
CA ALA A 51 13.21 6.03 0.57
C ALA A 51 12.74 6.07 2.03
N LEU A 52 12.68 4.90 2.66
CA LEU A 52 12.55 4.80 4.11
C LEU A 52 13.92 5.13 4.71
N SER A 53 13.93 5.98 5.73
CA SER A 53 15.14 6.56 6.32
C SER A 53 15.07 6.55 7.83
N GLY A 54 16.19 6.17 8.46
CA GLY A 54 16.32 6.07 9.91
C GLY A 54 15.47 4.96 10.52
N SER A 55 15.43 4.95 11.86
CA SER A 55 14.64 3.99 12.62
C SER A 55 13.22 4.47 12.87
N ALA A 56 12.30 3.53 13.04
CA ALA A 56 10.94 3.79 13.50
C ALA A 56 10.63 2.88 14.70
N THR A 57 9.80 3.35 15.64
CA THR A 57 9.37 2.57 16.80
C THR A 57 7.86 2.57 16.89
N THR A 58 7.28 1.36 16.93
CA THR A 58 5.83 1.13 17.05
C THR A 58 5.22 2.00 18.13
N ALA A 59 4.16 2.75 17.78
CA ALA A 59 3.41 3.65 18.65
C ALA A 59 4.23 4.75 19.39
N ALA A 60 5.50 4.98 19.01
CA ALA A 60 6.37 5.93 19.71
C ALA A 60 6.99 6.98 18.78
N SER A 61 7.67 6.54 17.71
CA SER A 61 8.32 7.47 16.78
C SER A 61 8.19 6.99 15.33
N PRO A 62 7.70 7.85 14.42
CA PRO A 62 7.71 7.54 13.00
C PRO A 62 9.14 7.58 12.46
N GLY A 63 9.44 6.73 11.48
CA GLY A 63 10.58 6.91 10.59
C GLY A 63 10.27 7.94 9.50
N VAL A 64 11.24 8.19 8.62
CA VAL A 64 11.11 9.22 7.57
C VAL A 64 10.92 8.60 6.19
N LEU A 65 9.99 9.14 5.40
CA LEU A 65 9.92 8.98 3.95
C LEU A 65 10.56 10.19 3.27
N THR A 66 11.59 9.97 2.46
CA THR A 66 12.33 11.06 1.79
C THR A 66 12.60 10.76 0.33
N THR A 67 12.53 11.78 -0.53
CA THR A 67 13.03 11.73 -1.91
C THR A 67 14.53 12.05 -2.00
N GLY A 68 15.13 12.47 -0.88
CA GLY A 68 16.55 12.75 -0.77
C GLY A 68 17.36 11.55 -0.32
N ARG A 69 18.50 11.82 0.34
CA ARG A 69 19.36 10.78 0.90
C ARG A 69 18.68 10.13 2.11
N SER A 70 18.68 8.79 2.14
CA SER A 70 18.26 8.02 3.30
C SER A 70 19.42 7.70 4.25
N GLU A 71 19.11 7.66 5.54
CA GLU A 71 20.01 7.27 6.61
C GLU A 71 19.77 5.81 7.02
N PRO A 72 20.83 5.05 7.35
CA PRO A 72 20.68 3.69 7.86
C PRO A 72 19.84 3.64 9.14
N GLY A 73 19.01 2.61 9.26
CA GLY A 73 18.21 2.37 10.45
C GLY A 73 17.43 1.07 10.38
N THR A 74 16.64 0.82 11.43
CA THR A 74 15.80 -0.37 11.54
C THR A 74 14.46 -0.06 12.18
N ALA A 75 13.45 -0.86 11.86
CA ALA A 75 12.13 -0.79 12.46
C ALA A 75 11.59 -2.20 12.75
N ASP A 76 11.31 -2.46 14.01
CA ASP A 76 10.84 -3.76 14.50
C ASP A 76 9.31 -3.85 14.41
N VAL A 77 8.82 -4.76 13.58
CA VAL A 77 7.40 -5.03 13.33
C VAL A 77 6.96 -6.17 14.24
N LEU A 78 6.18 -5.81 15.26
CA LEU A 78 5.70 -6.77 16.25
C LEU A 78 4.56 -7.63 15.68
N PRO A 79 4.52 -8.95 15.97
CA PRO A 79 3.46 -9.84 15.52
C PRO A 79 2.18 -9.67 16.36
N ILE A 80 1.50 -8.54 16.20
CA ILE A 80 0.26 -8.23 16.93
C ILE A 80 -0.95 -8.76 16.15
N PRO A 81 -1.60 -9.87 16.57
CA PRO A 81 -2.66 -10.54 15.80
C PRO A 81 -4.01 -9.79 15.82
N ALA A 82 -4.04 -8.60 16.40
CA ALA A 82 -5.19 -7.68 16.39
C ALA A 82 -5.05 -6.57 15.34
N ALA A 83 -3.90 -6.45 14.67
CA ALA A 83 -3.72 -5.51 13.58
C ALA A 83 -4.70 -5.81 12.44
N GLY A 84 -5.37 -4.78 11.92
CA GLY A 84 -6.40 -4.86 10.89
C GLY A 84 -7.84 -4.68 11.41
N LEU A 85 -8.12 -5.02 12.69
CA LEU A 85 -9.49 -5.06 13.22
C LEU A 85 -10.21 -3.70 13.12
N CYS A 86 -9.46 -2.61 13.35
CA CYS A 86 -9.97 -1.26 13.28
C CYS A 86 -9.46 -0.55 12.03
N THR A 87 -9.87 -1.04 10.86
CA THR A 87 -9.48 -0.46 9.57
C THR A 87 -10.61 -0.52 8.53
N ARG A 88 -10.50 0.29 7.48
CA ARG A 88 -11.30 0.14 6.25
C ARG A 88 -11.12 -1.24 5.60
N SER A 89 -9.96 -1.89 5.73
CA SER A 89 -9.70 -3.24 5.20
C SER A 89 -10.66 -4.25 5.82
N ALA A 90 -10.80 -4.25 7.15
CA ALA A 90 -11.75 -5.13 7.83
C ALA A 90 -13.18 -4.96 7.32
N SER A 91 -13.63 -3.73 7.08
CA SER A 91 -14.94 -3.49 6.48
C SER A 91 -15.04 -3.99 5.04
N GLN A 92 -14.01 -3.80 4.22
CA GLN A 92 -14.00 -4.26 2.83
C GLN A 92 -14.10 -5.80 2.76
N TRP A 93 -13.31 -6.50 3.56
CA TRP A 93 -13.21 -7.96 3.52
C TRP A 93 -14.30 -8.68 4.30
N THR A 94 -15.06 -7.95 5.12
CA THR A 94 -16.34 -8.44 5.70
C THR A 94 -17.56 -7.97 4.90
N ALA A 95 -17.37 -7.51 3.66
CA ALA A 95 -18.44 -7.03 2.77
C ALA A 95 -19.34 -5.96 3.41
N GLY A 96 -18.75 -5.09 4.24
CA GLY A 96 -19.43 -3.95 4.87
C GLY A 96 -20.21 -4.30 6.15
N VAL A 97 -20.14 -5.53 6.66
CA VAL A 97 -20.84 -5.93 7.89
C VAL A 97 -20.48 -5.02 9.08
N LEU A 98 -19.24 -4.57 9.18
CA LEU A 98 -18.82 -3.64 10.25
C LEU A 98 -19.46 -2.24 10.15
N GLY A 99 -20.01 -1.88 8.99
CA GLY A 99 -20.74 -0.64 8.76
C GLY A 99 -22.26 -0.74 8.96
N THR A 100 -22.80 -1.94 9.20
CA THR A 100 -24.24 -2.14 9.47
C THR A 100 -24.59 -1.96 10.95
N VAL A 101 -23.59 -1.94 11.82
CA VAL A 101 -23.78 -1.69 13.25
C VAL A 101 -24.15 -0.22 13.46
N PRO A 102 -25.25 0.10 14.16
CA PRO A 102 -25.76 1.48 14.31
C PRO A 102 -24.98 2.27 15.37
N VAL A 103 -23.65 2.10 15.41
CA VAL A 103 -22.74 2.83 16.28
C VAL A 103 -21.69 3.51 15.42
N PRO A 104 -21.27 4.75 15.73
CA PRO A 104 -20.16 5.38 15.05
C PRO A 104 -18.93 4.48 15.10
N ASN A 105 -18.43 4.09 13.93
CA ASN A 105 -17.25 3.25 13.80
C ASN A 105 -16.06 4.10 13.29
N PRO A 106 -15.22 4.63 14.19
CA PRO A 106 -14.11 5.50 13.80
C PRO A 106 -13.08 4.77 12.91
N CYS A 107 -13.03 3.44 12.98
CA CYS A 107 -12.11 2.59 12.21
C CYS A 107 -12.25 2.71 10.69
N LEU A 108 -13.36 3.26 10.20
CA LEU A 108 -13.60 3.44 8.76
C LEU A 108 -13.04 4.76 8.23
N GLN A 109 -12.70 5.69 9.13
CA GLN A 109 -12.31 7.06 8.78
C GLN A 109 -10.93 7.43 9.34
N ASP A 110 -10.50 6.77 10.42
CA ASP A 110 -9.22 7.02 11.06
C ASP A 110 -8.47 5.71 11.34
N ASN A 111 -7.29 5.56 10.73
CA ASN A 111 -6.44 4.38 10.85
C ASN A 111 -5.44 4.47 12.02
N GLN A 112 -5.41 5.59 12.77
CA GLN A 112 -4.42 5.83 13.82
C GLN A 112 -4.35 4.71 14.88
N LEU A 113 -5.51 4.12 15.26
CA LEU A 113 -5.52 3.03 16.23
C LEU A 113 -4.80 1.78 15.69
N ASN A 114 -4.93 1.50 14.40
CA ASN A 114 -4.24 0.40 13.74
C ASN A 114 -2.75 0.68 13.56
N ASP A 115 -2.36 1.93 13.34
CA ASP A 115 -0.95 2.30 13.22
C ASP A 115 -0.15 2.02 14.50
N ASN A 116 -0.82 2.04 15.67
CA ASN A 116 -0.21 1.67 16.95
C ASN A 116 0.17 0.19 17.05
N THR A 117 -0.25 -0.66 16.11
CA THR A 117 0.14 -2.08 16.04
C THR A 117 1.26 -2.35 15.04
N GLY A 118 1.89 -1.30 14.50
CA GLY A 118 2.99 -1.43 13.55
C GLY A 118 3.93 -0.22 13.55
N VAL A 119 4.85 -0.22 12.60
CA VAL A 119 5.79 0.88 12.39
C VAL A 119 5.30 1.75 11.25
N VAL A 120 5.54 3.04 11.35
CA VAL A 120 5.12 4.02 10.32
C VAL A 120 6.32 4.83 9.86
N PHE A 121 6.33 5.17 8.57
CA PHE A 121 7.28 6.09 7.95
C PHE A 121 6.48 7.18 7.25
N GLU A 122 6.83 8.44 7.48
CA GLU A 122 6.08 9.55 6.89
C GLU A 122 6.99 10.65 6.34
N THR A 123 6.47 11.38 5.36
CA THR A 123 7.17 12.54 4.82
C THR A 123 7.11 13.70 5.80
N GLU A 124 7.94 14.72 5.58
CA GLU A 124 7.60 16.06 6.05
C GLU A 124 6.26 16.54 5.49
N PRO A 125 5.59 17.54 6.12
CA PRO A 125 4.37 18.10 5.56
C PRO A 125 4.61 18.56 4.14
N MET A 126 3.77 18.08 3.22
CA MET A 126 3.90 18.35 1.80
C MET A 126 3.86 19.86 1.54
N THR A 127 4.90 20.39 0.92
CA THR A 127 4.99 21.84 0.61
C THR A 127 4.03 22.25 -0.51
N ARG A 128 3.64 21.28 -1.35
CA ARG A 128 2.63 21.37 -2.41
C ARG A 128 1.82 20.08 -2.44
N ALA A 129 0.57 20.14 -2.89
CA ALA A 129 -0.22 18.93 -3.04
C ALA A 129 0.38 17.99 -4.09
N VAL A 130 0.31 16.69 -3.84
CA VAL A 130 0.79 15.62 -4.74
C VAL A 130 -0.38 14.69 -5.03
N SER A 131 -0.69 14.49 -6.31
CA SER A 131 -1.67 13.51 -6.75
C SER A 131 -0.96 12.24 -7.24
N LEU A 132 -1.47 11.09 -6.84
CA LEU A 132 -1.01 9.76 -7.24
C LEU A 132 -2.13 8.98 -7.90
N GLN A 133 -1.78 8.11 -8.86
CA GLN A 133 -2.72 7.30 -9.62
C GLN A 133 -2.07 6.01 -10.11
N GLY A 134 -2.61 4.87 -9.70
CA GLY A 134 -2.20 3.55 -10.20
C GLY A 134 -1.73 2.62 -9.08
N PRO A 135 -1.17 1.45 -9.43
CA PRO A 135 -0.55 0.54 -8.46
C PRO A 135 0.70 1.15 -7.84
N LEU A 136 1.06 0.71 -6.65
CA LEU A 136 2.25 1.16 -5.93
C LEU A 136 3.07 -0.06 -5.50
N ASN A 137 4.36 0.13 -5.29
CA ASN A 137 5.24 -0.91 -4.78
C ASN A 137 5.92 -0.42 -3.50
N ALA A 138 5.92 -1.23 -2.46
CA ALA A 138 6.84 -1.06 -1.34
C ALA A 138 7.90 -2.15 -1.42
N ARG A 139 9.14 -1.79 -1.74
CA ARG A 139 10.29 -2.68 -1.66
C ARG A 139 10.89 -2.56 -0.27
N LEU A 140 10.74 -3.59 0.56
CA LEU A 140 11.20 -3.60 1.94
C LEU A 140 12.34 -4.60 2.08
N TYR A 141 13.46 -4.18 2.66
CA TYR A 141 14.53 -5.06 3.07
C TYR A 141 14.19 -5.60 4.45
N VAL A 142 13.93 -6.91 4.53
CA VAL A 142 13.34 -7.54 5.72
C VAL A 142 14.21 -8.69 6.19
N SER A 143 14.39 -8.79 7.50
CA SER A 143 14.85 -10.00 8.17
C SER A 143 13.76 -10.56 9.09
N SER A 144 13.66 -11.88 9.18
CA SER A 144 12.73 -12.57 10.09
C SER A 144 13.48 -13.63 10.89
N LEU A 145 13.12 -13.78 12.17
CA LEU A 145 13.63 -14.87 13.01
C LEU A 145 12.99 -16.21 12.65
N GLY A 146 11.71 -16.22 12.26
CA GLY A 146 10.97 -17.42 11.86
C GLY A 146 11.16 -17.81 10.40
N GLY A 147 11.90 -17.02 9.61
CA GLY A 147 12.08 -17.23 8.17
C GLY A 147 10.85 -16.87 7.32
N ASP A 148 9.72 -16.54 7.94
CA ASP A 148 8.50 -16.12 7.27
C ASP A 148 7.81 -14.99 8.05
N GLY A 149 6.69 -14.49 7.52
CA GLY A 149 5.90 -13.42 8.10
C GLY A 149 5.08 -12.69 7.03
N MET A 150 4.03 -12.01 7.45
CA MET A 150 3.18 -11.21 6.56
C MET A 150 3.54 -9.74 6.67
N LEU A 151 3.92 -9.12 5.57
CA LEU A 151 4.03 -7.67 5.46
C LEU A 151 2.68 -7.12 5.03
N SER A 152 1.89 -6.62 5.99
CA SER A 152 0.71 -5.80 5.70
C SER A 152 1.13 -4.35 5.62
N VAL A 153 1.01 -3.74 4.44
CA VAL A 153 1.38 -2.34 4.23
C VAL A 153 0.14 -1.50 3.94
N ALA A 154 0.12 -0.28 4.46
CA ALA A 154 -0.90 0.72 4.14
C ALA A 154 -0.23 2.01 3.67
N VAL A 155 -0.79 2.59 2.60
CA VAL A 155 -0.43 3.95 2.15
C VAL A 155 -1.54 4.89 2.57
N GLU A 156 -1.17 5.99 3.21
CA GLU A 156 -2.07 6.81 4.01
C GLU A 156 -1.80 8.31 3.83
N ASP A 157 -2.84 9.10 4.06
CA ASP A 157 -2.82 10.56 4.13
C ASP A 157 -3.01 11.01 5.58
N VAL A 158 -2.02 11.70 6.15
CA VAL A 158 -2.06 12.20 7.53
C VAL A 158 -2.36 13.70 7.49
N ALA A 159 -3.50 14.07 8.06
CA ALA A 159 -3.93 15.46 8.17
C ALA A 159 -3.14 16.23 9.25
N PRO A 160 -3.08 17.57 9.20
CA PRO A 160 -2.38 18.40 10.19
C PRO A 160 -2.89 18.25 11.63
N ASP A 161 -4.14 17.82 11.80
CA ASP A 161 -4.75 17.52 13.10
C ASP A 161 -4.44 16.10 13.62
N GLY A 162 -3.75 15.28 12.81
CA GLY A 162 -3.34 13.92 13.14
C GLY A 162 -4.28 12.82 12.64
N THR A 163 -5.43 13.15 12.03
CA THR A 163 -6.33 12.15 11.44
C THR A 163 -5.64 11.38 10.32
N VAL A 164 -5.74 10.04 10.34
CA VAL A 164 -5.09 9.15 9.37
C VAL A 164 -6.10 8.53 8.42
N SER A 165 -6.09 8.95 7.17
CA SER A 165 -6.94 8.37 6.12
C SER A 165 -6.19 7.32 5.30
N ARG A 166 -6.62 6.05 5.38
CA ARG A 166 -6.05 4.96 4.56
C ARG A 166 -6.47 5.07 3.10
N LEU A 167 -5.48 5.21 2.20
CA LEU A 167 -5.69 5.36 0.76
C LEU A 167 -5.71 4.03 0.00
N SER A 168 -4.82 3.11 0.39
CA SER A 168 -4.71 1.76 -0.17
C SER A 168 -3.98 0.80 0.78
N GLY A 169 -3.90 -0.47 0.40
CA GLY A 169 -3.19 -1.51 1.13
C GLY A 169 -2.54 -2.53 0.20
N GLY A 170 -1.53 -3.20 0.72
CA GLY A 170 -0.82 -4.30 0.07
C GLY A 170 -0.41 -5.35 1.10
N TRP A 171 -0.23 -6.58 0.65
CA TRP A 171 0.10 -7.70 1.52
C TRP A 171 1.04 -8.67 0.84
N GLN A 172 2.08 -9.09 1.54
CA GLN A 172 3.03 -10.05 1.02
C GLN A 172 3.54 -10.98 2.13
N VAL A 173 3.43 -12.28 1.90
CA VAL A 173 4.12 -13.28 2.73
C VAL A 173 5.57 -13.38 2.28
N ILE A 174 6.49 -13.28 3.22
CA ILE A 174 7.94 -13.23 2.96
C ILE A 174 8.42 -14.46 2.19
N SER A 175 7.92 -15.66 2.53
CA SER A 175 8.31 -16.88 1.84
C SER A 175 7.87 -16.91 0.37
N PHE A 176 6.85 -16.12 -0.02
CA PHE A 176 6.39 -15.97 -1.40
C PHE A 176 6.95 -14.74 -2.11
N ARG A 177 8.09 -14.19 -1.65
CA ARG A 177 8.69 -12.96 -2.21
C ARG A 177 9.25 -13.08 -3.64
N GLU A 178 9.27 -14.27 -4.24
CA GLU A 178 9.75 -14.45 -5.61
C GLU A 178 9.05 -13.47 -6.57
N LEU A 179 9.83 -12.79 -7.41
CA LEU A 179 9.34 -11.75 -8.32
C LEU A 179 9.45 -12.22 -9.77
N ASP A 180 8.31 -12.36 -10.45
CA ASP A 180 8.28 -12.52 -11.90
C ASP A 180 8.38 -11.14 -12.57
N ARG A 181 9.61 -10.79 -12.96
CA ARG A 181 9.89 -9.51 -13.61
C ARG A 181 9.20 -9.35 -14.97
N SER A 182 8.87 -10.44 -15.66
CA SER A 182 8.25 -10.40 -16.99
C SER A 182 6.76 -10.03 -16.93
N ARG A 183 6.12 -10.30 -15.79
CA ARG A 183 4.71 -10.00 -15.52
C ARG A 183 4.51 -8.76 -14.65
N SER A 184 5.57 -8.30 -14.01
CA SER A 184 5.61 -7.07 -13.23
C SER A 184 5.48 -5.83 -14.12
N ARG A 185 4.95 -4.73 -13.57
CA ARG A 185 4.85 -3.44 -14.29
C ARG A 185 5.83 -2.42 -13.76
N TYR A 186 6.40 -1.65 -14.69
CA TYR A 186 7.38 -0.62 -14.41
C TYR A 186 6.93 0.72 -14.99
N LEU A 187 7.28 1.81 -14.32
CA LEU A 187 7.13 3.20 -14.78
C LEU A 187 8.46 3.91 -14.56
N ASP A 188 8.98 4.58 -15.58
CA ASP A 188 10.31 5.22 -15.55
C ASP A 188 11.44 4.27 -15.06
N GLY A 189 11.34 2.99 -15.40
CA GLY A 189 12.27 1.94 -14.96
C GLY A 189 12.11 1.48 -13.50
N GLN A 190 11.21 2.09 -12.73
CA GLN A 190 10.91 1.73 -11.35
C GLN A 190 9.75 0.73 -11.28
N LEU A 191 9.87 -0.27 -10.41
CA LEU A 191 8.81 -1.25 -10.17
C LEU A 191 7.63 -0.57 -9.47
N ILE A 192 6.43 -0.65 -10.07
CA ILE A 192 5.19 -0.06 -9.51
C ILE A 192 4.09 -1.10 -9.26
N GLN A 193 4.21 -2.30 -9.83
CA GLN A 193 3.31 -3.40 -9.58
C GLN A 193 4.10 -4.71 -9.67
N PRO A 194 4.58 -5.25 -8.54
CA PRO A 194 5.26 -6.54 -8.54
C PRO A 194 4.27 -7.66 -8.90
N PHE A 195 4.79 -8.74 -9.50
CA PHE A 195 4.04 -9.96 -9.70
C PHE A 195 4.74 -11.11 -8.99
N HIS A 196 4.03 -11.80 -8.11
CA HIS A 196 4.51 -12.97 -7.36
C HIS A 196 3.83 -14.25 -7.89
N PRO A 197 4.57 -15.34 -8.16
CA PRO A 197 3.98 -16.56 -8.73
C PRO A 197 2.98 -17.27 -7.82
N PHE A 198 3.17 -17.21 -6.49
CA PHE A 198 2.37 -17.92 -5.48
C PHE A 198 2.18 -19.43 -5.77
N THR A 199 3.24 -20.08 -6.25
CA THR A 199 3.29 -21.54 -6.43
C THR A 199 4.05 -22.19 -5.26
N GLU A 200 3.84 -23.49 -5.02
CA GLU A 200 4.61 -24.24 -4.01
C GLU A 200 6.12 -24.10 -4.23
N ALA A 201 6.58 -24.17 -5.49
CA ALA A 201 7.98 -24.02 -5.86
C ALA A 201 8.54 -22.61 -5.57
N SER A 202 7.69 -21.58 -5.57
CA SER A 202 8.10 -20.20 -5.23
C SER A 202 8.17 -19.93 -3.73
N LYS A 203 7.71 -20.87 -2.88
CA LYS A 203 7.73 -20.72 -1.43
C LYS A 203 9.13 -21.01 -0.88
N THR A 204 9.89 -19.95 -0.65
CA THR A 204 11.26 -20.03 -0.12
C THR A 204 11.38 -19.20 1.16
N PRO A 205 11.35 -19.79 2.36
CA PRO A 205 11.60 -19.06 3.61
C PRO A 205 12.96 -18.35 3.61
N LEU A 206 13.08 -17.26 4.36
CA LEU A 206 14.38 -16.63 4.63
C LEU A 206 15.21 -17.53 5.54
N PRO A 207 16.52 -17.67 5.27
CA PRO A 207 17.44 -18.11 6.31
C PRO A 207 17.35 -17.17 7.52
N MET A 208 17.36 -17.74 8.72
CA MET A 208 17.20 -17.00 9.98
C MET A 208 18.17 -15.81 10.06
N GLY A 209 17.63 -14.61 10.29
CA GLY A 209 18.42 -13.39 10.45
C GLY A 209 19.04 -12.81 9.18
N THR A 210 18.82 -13.40 8.02
CA THR A 210 19.24 -12.80 6.74
C THR A 210 18.28 -11.69 6.31
N THR A 211 18.83 -10.65 5.70
CA THR A 211 18.07 -9.52 5.17
C THR A 211 17.91 -9.67 3.66
N GLU A 212 16.67 -9.76 3.19
CA GLU A 212 16.33 -9.90 1.78
C GLU A 212 15.30 -8.85 1.36
N PRO A 213 15.31 -8.38 0.10
CA PRO A 213 14.28 -7.50 -0.41
C PRO A 213 12.98 -8.28 -0.67
N VAL A 214 11.87 -7.69 -0.23
CA VAL A 214 10.51 -8.16 -0.48
C VAL A 214 9.74 -7.00 -1.10
N ASP A 215 9.30 -7.19 -2.34
CA ASP A 215 8.40 -6.25 -3.01
C ASP A 215 6.96 -6.57 -2.58
N VAL A 216 6.19 -5.54 -2.20
CA VAL A 216 4.78 -5.66 -1.79
C VAL A 216 3.93 -4.91 -2.79
N GLU A 217 3.03 -5.61 -3.48
CA GLU A 217 2.03 -4.96 -4.32
C GLU A 217 1.02 -4.22 -3.44
N ILE A 218 0.98 -2.90 -3.57
CA ILE A 218 -0.06 -2.06 -2.99
C ILE A 218 -1.10 -1.82 -4.07
N PHE A 219 -2.35 -2.13 -3.76
CA PHE A 219 -3.42 -2.08 -4.73
C PHE A 219 -3.59 -0.69 -5.36
N PRO A 220 -4.03 -0.63 -6.62
CA PRO A 220 -4.20 0.61 -7.33
C PRO A 220 -5.08 1.61 -6.59
N THR A 221 -4.60 2.85 -6.47
CA THR A 221 -5.36 3.94 -5.86
C THR A 221 -5.19 5.24 -6.64
N ALA A 222 -6.15 6.13 -6.47
CA ALA A 222 -6.06 7.50 -6.94
C ALA A 222 -6.35 8.43 -5.76
N ALA A 223 -5.37 9.24 -5.39
CA ALA A 223 -5.45 10.08 -4.21
C ALA A 223 -4.68 11.37 -4.39
N ARG A 224 -5.02 12.38 -3.59
CA ARG A 224 -4.30 13.64 -3.50
C ARG A 224 -3.91 13.89 -2.05
N ILE A 225 -2.61 13.89 -1.78
CA ILE A 225 -2.05 14.37 -0.52
C ILE A 225 -2.05 15.90 -0.59
N ALA A 226 -2.77 16.55 0.31
CA ALA A 226 -2.89 18.01 0.30
C ALA A 226 -1.61 18.70 0.80
N LYS A 227 -1.47 19.99 0.52
CA LYS A 227 -0.39 20.80 1.14
C LYS A 227 -0.58 20.79 2.66
N GLY A 228 0.50 20.57 3.40
CA GLY A 228 0.50 20.48 4.87
C GLY A 228 0.15 19.10 5.41
N HIS A 229 -0.36 18.18 4.59
CA HIS A 229 -0.54 16.77 4.95
C HIS A 229 0.77 15.99 4.78
N ARG A 230 0.84 14.77 5.30
CA ARG A 230 1.97 13.84 5.11
C ARG A 230 1.53 12.61 4.33
N LEU A 231 2.39 12.13 3.45
CA LEU A 231 2.28 10.76 2.92
C LEU A 231 2.89 9.82 3.95
N ARG A 232 2.16 8.78 4.33
CA ARG A 232 2.62 7.75 5.27
C ARG A 232 2.58 6.35 4.65
N LEU A 233 3.58 5.55 5.00
CA LEU A 233 3.61 4.10 4.83
C LEU A 233 3.58 3.47 6.22
N ALA A 234 2.52 2.70 6.51
CA ALA A 234 2.44 1.88 7.72
C ALA A 234 2.76 0.41 7.39
N VAL A 235 3.43 -0.29 8.29
CA VAL A 235 3.80 -1.70 8.15
C VAL A 235 3.40 -2.46 9.42
N GLN A 236 2.51 -3.44 9.27
CA GLN A 236 2.07 -4.36 10.31
C GLN A 236 2.38 -5.81 9.93
N ALA A 237 2.39 -6.70 10.92
CA ALA A 237 2.58 -8.13 10.73
C ALA A 237 1.28 -8.91 10.42
N PHE A 238 0.12 -8.27 10.59
CA PHE A 238 -1.21 -8.88 10.42
C PHE A 238 -2.19 -7.87 9.81
N ASP A 239 -3.24 -8.38 9.17
CA ASP A 239 -4.42 -7.61 8.75
C ASP A 239 -5.68 -8.47 8.93
N VAL A 240 -6.17 -8.60 10.15
CA VAL A 240 -7.36 -9.39 10.46
C VAL A 240 -8.64 -8.55 10.31
N PRO A 241 -9.77 -9.12 9.86
CA PRO A 241 -10.00 -10.53 9.49
C PRO A 241 -9.65 -10.87 8.04
N HIS A 242 -9.03 -9.95 7.29
CA HIS A 242 -8.75 -10.14 5.87
C HIS A 242 -7.79 -11.32 5.63
N LEU A 243 -6.67 -11.35 6.35
CA LEU A 243 -5.63 -12.36 6.19
C LEU A 243 -5.30 -13.01 7.52
N LEU A 244 -5.22 -14.33 7.49
CA LEU A 244 -4.77 -15.16 8.60
C LEU A 244 -3.73 -16.14 8.09
N PRO A 245 -2.64 -16.37 8.85
CA PRO A 245 -1.69 -17.42 8.50
C PRO A 245 -2.38 -18.79 8.54
N THR A 246 -1.92 -19.68 7.67
CA THR A 246 -2.34 -21.09 7.73
C THR A 246 -1.77 -21.74 9.01
N LEU A 247 -2.37 -22.84 9.47
CA LEU A 247 -1.86 -23.56 10.65
C LEU A 247 -0.37 -23.95 10.53
N PRO A 248 0.11 -24.46 9.37
CA PRO A 248 1.55 -24.73 9.18
C PRO A 248 2.45 -23.49 9.32
N ASP A 249 1.97 -22.33 8.87
CA ASP A 249 2.78 -21.10 8.79
C ASP A 249 2.67 -20.23 10.05
N LEU A 250 1.72 -20.55 10.95
CA LEU A 250 1.40 -19.75 12.13
C LEU A 250 2.63 -19.48 13.01
N ILE A 251 3.42 -20.51 13.34
CA ILE A 251 4.58 -20.36 14.21
C ILE A 251 5.63 -19.43 13.60
N GLY A 252 5.89 -19.56 12.30
CA GLY A 252 6.83 -18.68 11.57
C GLY A 252 6.33 -17.23 11.53
N SER A 253 5.02 -17.03 11.39
CA SER A 253 4.39 -15.70 11.36
C SER A 253 4.32 -14.99 12.71
N LEU A 254 4.42 -15.72 13.83
CA LEU A 254 4.38 -15.16 15.19
C LEU A 254 5.78 -14.76 15.69
N THR A 255 6.62 -14.29 14.78
CA THR A 255 7.99 -13.87 15.08
C THR A 255 8.20 -12.40 14.75
N LEU A 256 9.22 -11.81 15.36
CA LEU A 256 9.65 -10.45 15.05
C LEU A 256 10.17 -10.38 13.61
N MET A 257 9.69 -9.40 12.86
CA MET A 257 10.29 -8.97 11.60
C MET A 257 10.96 -7.62 11.79
N THR A 258 12.10 -7.41 11.14
CA THR A 258 12.80 -6.13 11.16
C THR A 258 12.88 -5.59 9.74
N ILE A 259 12.40 -4.36 9.53
CA ILE A 259 12.61 -3.60 8.30
C ILE A 259 13.93 -2.86 8.41
N HIS A 260 14.81 -3.03 7.44
CA HIS A 260 16.10 -2.34 7.33
C HIS A 260 15.96 -1.17 6.37
N THR A 261 16.52 -0.02 6.72
CA THR A 261 16.38 1.24 5.99
C THR A 261 17.76 1.83 5.69
N GLY A 262 17.84 2.64 4.62
CA GLY A 262 19.08 3.32 4.20
C GLY A 262 20.26 2.41 3.89
N GLY A 263 21.42 3.02 3.61
CA GLY A 263 22.67 2.31 3.35
C GLY A 263 22.54 1.26 2.22
N ASP A 264 22.99 0.04 2.50
CA ASP A 264 22.94 -1.11 1.57
C ASP A 264 21.57 -1.80 1.54
N THR A 265 20.63 -1.34 2.36
CA THR A 265 19.25 -1.84 2.47
C THR A 265 18.24 -0.75 2.11
N PRO A 266 18.19 -0.31 0.83
CA PRO A 266 17.39 0.83 0.39
C PRO A 266 15.90 0.48 0.30
N SER A 267 15.24 0.28 1.44
CA SER A 267 13.78 0.15 1.49
C SER A 267 13.13 1.41 0.93
N VAL A 268 12.13 1.24 0.06
CA VAL A 268 11.56 2.33 -0.74
C VAL A 268 10.09 2.10 -1.07
N LEU A 269 9.30 3.18 -1.02
CA LEU A 269 7.95 3.25 -1.56
C LEU A 269 8.00 3.93 -2.94
N THR A 270 7.56 3.24 -3.98
CA THR A 270 7.45 3.79 -5.35
C THR A 270 5.99 4.08 -5.68
N VAL A 271 5.73 5.34 -6.02
CA VAL A 271 4.39 5.89 -6.25
C VAL A 271 4.31 6.52 -7.64
N PRO A 272 3.35 6.12 -8.51
CA PRO A 272 3.05 6.87 -9.72
C PRO A 272 2.36 8.19 -9.36
N THR A 273 3.06 9.30 -9.55
CA THR A 273 2.56 10.66 -9.28
C THR A 273 2.24 11.38 -10.59
N LEU A 274 1.24 12.25 -10.58
CA LEU A 274 0.98 13.14 -11.72
C LEU A 274 2.11 14.17 -11.85
N ARG A 275 2.55 14.41 -13.08
CA ARG A 275 3.56 15.41 -13.45
C ARG A 275 3.11 16.84 -13.16
#